data_AF-A0A959A856-F1
#
_entry.id   AF-A0A959A856-F1
#
_cell.length_a   1.000
_cell.length_b   1.000
_cell.length_c   1.000
_cell.angle_alpha   90.00
_cell.angle_beta   90.00
_cell.angle_gamma   90.00
#
_symmetry.space_group_name_H-M   'P 1'
#
loop_
_entity.id
_entity.type
_entity.pdbx_description
1 polymer ?
#
loop_
_entity_poly.entity_id
_entity_poly.type
_entity_poly.pdbx_seq_one_letter_code
_entity_poly.pdbx_strand_id
1 'polypeptide(L)'
;MLATLKQPKTSAQLILPGSFQAHQHWYAKALNATIHPMVNFFLNLEQERVITRYCHLHPVVKPEMLKKWLNYAPKYFQWAGADLINVTSATGRRQMVVIENNSCPSGQKSMPLTDDHQEQGTYRWLIEKTFKPFLEKKRNNIKGGIAVIYDKNLMETSGYAAVIADVFDEPVYYAPFYNQEKNPSVRFEDGVMQIKDEMGKWQPIRAAFRYVTQKPWNRIPVHTKTRILNPTLACLAGGRNKMLAAKAYDLFNSEIKPSGLEILTPETIRDVRKDEIPEWVAKMGGHAVVKVPYSNAGQGVFTIVTKKELEDFMLLDFDYDRFIVQSLIGNYNWSSTSASGKLFHVGTIPNIAGETYVADLRMMVSATDKGIRPLCVYARRAARPLE
;
A
#
# COMPACT_ATOMS: atom_id res chain seq x y z
N MET A 1 1.96 14.60 32.55
CA MET A 1 1.15 15.60 31.84
C MET A 1 0.46 14.92 30.67
N LEU A 2 -0.83 14.66 30.81
CA LEU A 2 -1.66 14.10 29.74
C LEU A 2 -1.71 15.11 28.59
N ALA A 3 -1.20 14.71 27.43
CA ALA A 3 -1.37 15.48 26.20
C ALA A 3 -2.88 15.64 25.94
N THR A 4 -3.35 16.87 25.98
CA THR A 4 -4.70 17.27 25.58
C THR A 4 -4.93 16.81 24.14
N LEU A 5 -5.73 15.75 23.97
CA LEU A 5 -6.28 15.35 22.69
C LEU A 5 -7.11 16.53 22.17
N LYS A 6 -6.56 17.30 21.22
CA LYS A 6 -7.33 18.30 20.46
C LYS A 6 -8.60 17.61 19.95
N GLN A 7 -9.76 18.17 20.27
CA GLN A 7 -11.01 17.73 19.66
C GLN A 7 -10.84 17.72 18.13
N PRO A 8 -11.30 16.67 17.43
CA PRO A 8 -11.19 16.62 15.97
C PRO A 8 -11.86 17.86 15.39
N LYS A 9 -11.14 18.60 14.53
CA LYS A 9 -11.73 19.72 13.78
C LYS A 9 -12.96 19.19 13.02
N THR A 10 -14.11 19.81 13.26
CA THR A 10 -15.40 19.42 12.66
C THR A 10 -15.62 20.02 11.26
N SER A 11 -14.69 20.83 10.78
CA SER A 11 -14.69 21.47 9.46
C SER A 11 -13.38 21.17 8.71
N ALA A 12 -13.47 21.22 7.38
CA ALA A 12 -12.30 21.09 6.52
C ALA A 12 -11.46 22.36 6.53
N GLN A 13 -10.14 22.19 6.50
CA GLN A 13 -9.20 23.28 6.32
C GLN A 13 -9.00 23.56 4.82
N LEU A 14 -8.89 24.83 4.45
CA LEU A 14 -8.50 25.21 3.10
C LEU A 14 -6.97 25.31 2.99
N ILE A 15 -6.39 24.60 2.03
CA ILE A 15 -4.96 24.63 1.72
C ILE A 15 -4.77 25.43 0.43
N LEU A 16 -3.85 26.40 0.43
CA LEU A 16 -3.62 27.32 -0.68
C LEU A 16 -2.34 26.95 -1.44
N PRO A 17 -2.23 27.32 -2.72
CA PRO A 17 -0.96 27.25 -3.44
C PRO A 17 0.15 28.02 -2.71
N GLY A 18 1.38 27.52 -2.78
CA GLY A 18 2.56 28.04 -2.10
C GLY A 18 2.69 27.65 -0.63
N SER A 19 1.78 26.82 -0.08
CA SER A 19 1.78 26.52 1.36
C SER A 19 2.66 25.33 1.78
N PHE A 20 3.32 24.65 0.84
CA PHE A 20 4.12 23.46 1.15
C PHE A 20 5.35 23.81 2.00
N GLN A 21 5.54 23.10 3.12
CA GLN A 21 6.73 23.25 3.97
C GLN A 21 7.37 21.88 4.23
N ALA A 22 8.57 21.64 3.71
CA ALA A 22 9.19 20.32 3.70
C ALA A 22 9.22 19.65 5.10
N HIS A 23 9.65 20.37 6.13
CA HIS A 23 9.77 19.84 7.50
C HIS A 23 8.43 19.39 8.12
N GLN A 24 7.28 19.80 7.57
CA GLN A 24 5.96 19.37 8.02
C GLN A 24 5.47 18.07 7.36
N HIS A 25 6.07 17.68 6.24
CA HIS A 25 5.55 16.61 5.36
C HIS A 25 6.52 15.44 5.16
N TRP A 26 7.75 15.56 5.66
CA TRP A 26 8.78 14.53 5.61
C TRP A 26 9.29 14.20 7.01
N TYR A 27 9.78 12.97 7.21
CA TYR A 27 10.54 12.70 8.42
C TYR A 27 11.88 13.42 8.38
N ALA A 28 12.30 13.99 9.50
CA ALA A 28 13.60 14.66 9.62
C ALA A 28 14.76 13.76 9.16
N LYS A 29 14.70 12.46 9.47
CA LYS A 29 15.68 11.48 9.01
C LYS A 29 15.71 11.33 7.48
N ALA A 30 14.57 11.45 6.81
CA ALA A 30 14.49 11.37 5.35
C ALA A 30 15.03 12.65 4.70
N LEU A 31 14.68 13.82 5.24
CA LEU A 31 15.20 15.12 4.76
C LEU A 31 16.71 15.26 4.91
N ASN A 32 17.26 14.73 6.01
CA ASN A 32 18.69 14.85 6.31
C ASN A 32 19.53 13.69 5.75
N ALA A 33 18.93 12.78 4.99
CA ALA A 33 19.63 11.65 4.40
C ALA A 33 19.78 11.85 2.89
N THR A 34 20.88 11.36 2.34
CA THR A 34 21.06 11.25 0.90
C THR A 34 20.47 9.94 0.40
N ILE A 35 19.70 9.98 -0.69
CA ILE A 35 19.20 8.77 -1.33
C ILE A 35 20.37 7.87 -1.76
N HIS A 36 20.27 6.57 -1.51
CA HIS A 36 21.29 5.63 -1.94
C HIS A 36 21.37 5.61 -3.49
N PRO A 37 22.57 5.69 -4.11
CA PRO A 37 22.71 5.81 -5.56
C PRO A 37 21.98 4.70 -6.35
N MET A 38 22.05 3.45 -5.89
CA MET A 38 21.33 2.34 -6.54
C MET A 38 19.81 2.51 -6.51
N VAL A 39 19.26 3.08 -5.44
CA VAL A 39 17.81 3.32 -5.32
C VAL A 39 17.41 4.44 -6.26
N ASN A 40 18.16 5.55 -6.26
CA ASN A 40 17.90 6.67 -7.15
C ASN A 40 17.99 6.25 -8.62
N PHE A 41 19.00 5.46 -8.96
CA PHE A 41 19.17 4.90 -10.30
C PHE A 41 18.01 3.99 -10.70
N PHE A 42 17.54 3.12 -9.79
CA PHE A 42 16.39 2.24 -10.05
C PHE A 42 15.10 3.03 -10.30
N LEU A 43 14.81 4.07 -9.51
CA LEU A 43 13.63 4.91 -9.67
C LEU A 43 13.60 5.64 -11.02
N ASN A 44 14.77 5.96 -11.56
CA ASN A 44 14.93 6.64 -12.85
C ASN A 44 15.23 5.68 -14.01
N LEU A 45 15.20 4.37 -13.79
CA LEU A 45 15.56 3.39 -14.81
C LEU A 45 14.52 3.34 -15.93
N GLU A 46 15.00 3.39 -17.18
CA GLU A 46 14.12 3.25 -18.33
C GLU A 46 13.53 1.85 -18.43
N GLN A 47 12.31 1.79 -18.95
CA GLN A 47 11.54 0.56 -19.04
C GLN A 47 12.24 -0.51 -19.89
N GLU A 48 12.86 -0.13 -21.01
CA GLU A 48 13.58 -1.08 -21.87
C GLU A 48 14.79 -1.70 -21.16
N ARG A 49 15.46 -0.93 -20.28
CA ARG A 49 16.56 -1.43 -19.46
C ARG A 49 16.06 -2.40 -18.38
N VAL A 50 14.90 -2.11 -17.77
CA VAL A 50 14.22 -3.03 -16.84
C VAL A 50 13.90 -4.36 -17.55
N ILE A 51 13.26 -4.29 -18.73
CA ILE A 51 12.88 -5.46 -19.52
C ILE A 51 14.11 -6.29 -19.90
N THR A 52 15.13 -5.64 -20.47
CA THR A 52 16.37 -6.30 -20.90
C THR A 52 17.05 -7.01 -19.73
N ARG A 53 17.22 -6.31 -18.59
CA ARG A 53 17.86 -6.89 -17.41
C ARG A 53 17.05 -8.04 -16.83
N TYR A 54 15.72 -7.88 -16.74
CA TYR A 54 14.85 -8.91 -16.18
C TYR A 54 14.86 -10.18 -17.03
N CYS A 55 14.73 -10.06 -18.36
CA CYS A 55 14.74 -11.22 -19.26
C CYS A 55 16.12 -11.89 -19.35
N HIS A 56 17.21 -11.14 -19.21
CA HIS A 56 18.55 -11.74 -19.10
C HIS A 56 18.69 -12.63 -17.85
N LEU A 57 18.11 -12.19 -16.72
CA LEU A 57 18.10 -12.98 -15.48
C LEU A 57 17.05 -14.10 -15.48
N HIS A 58 16.05 -14.02 -16.37
CA HIS A 58 14.94 -14.96 -16.49
C HIS A 58 14.71 -15.33 -17.97
N PRO A 59 15.56 -16.19 -18.57
CA PRO A 59 15.54 -16.45 -20.01
C PRO A 59 14.23 -17.00 -20.58
N VAL A 60 13.37 -17.56 -19.72
CA VAL A 60 12.05 -18.09 -20.10
C VAL A 60 10.98 -17.00 -20.25
N VAL A 61 11.25 -15.78 -19.77
CA VAL A 61 10.32 -14.66 -19.80
C VAL A 61 10.28 -14.05 -21.20
N LYS A 62 9.08 -13.87 -21.73
CA LYS A 62 8.86 -13.19 -23.02
C LYS A 62 8.92 -11.67 -22.85
N PRO A 63 9.89 -10.95 -23.47
CA PRO A 63 10.04 -9.50 -23.29
C PRO A 63 8.78 -8.70 -23.62
N GLU A 64 8.08 -9.08 -24.70
CA GLU A 64 6.85 -8.41 -25.13
C GLU A 64 5.72 -8.50 -24.10
N MET A 65 5.65 -9.62 -23.38
CA MET A 65 4.65 -9.80 -22.33
C MET A 65 4.97 -8.93 -21.11
N LEU A 66 6.25 -8.84 -20.72
CA LEU A 66 6.66 -7.92 -19.66
C LEU A 66 6.40 -6.46 -20.06
N LYS A 67 6.71 -6.08 -21.30
CA LYS A 67 6.42 -4.76 -21.85
C LYS A 67 4.92 -4.44 -21.83
N LYS A 68 4.07 -5.39 -22.24
CA LYS A 68 2.61 -5.27 -22.17
C LYS A 68 2.14 -4.92 -20.76
N TRP A 69 2.59 -5.66 -19.75
CA TRP A 69 2.16 -5.45 -18.37
C TRP A 69 2.72 -4.18 -17.73
N LEU A 70 3.96 -3.82 -18.03
CA LEU A 70 4.54 -2.54 -17.61
C LEU A 70 3.81 -1.34 -18.24
N ASN A 71 3.18 -1.50 -19.41
CA ASN A 71 2.36 -0.46 -20.05
C ASN A 71 0.87 -0.57 -19.72
N TYR A 72 0.45 -1.50 -18.84
CA TYR A 72 -0.95 -1.66 -18.48
C TYR A 72 -1.47 -0.40 -17.78
N ALA A 73 -2.58 0.15 -18.28
CA ALA A 73 -3.26 1.29 -17.71
C ALA A 73 -4.49 0.82 -16.90
N PRO A 74 -4.38 0.65 -15.58
CA PRO A 74 -5.51 0.23 -14.77
C PRO A 74 -6.63 1.28 -14.84
N LYS A 75 -7.89 0.83 -14.73
CA LYS A 75 -9.04 1.76 -14.67
C LYS A 75 -9.22 2.37 -13.27
N TYR A 76 -8.97 1.57 -12.22
CA TYR A 76 -9.31 1.91 -10.84
C TYR A 76 -8.11 1.97 -9.90
N PHE A 77 -7.15 1.06 -10.02
CA PHE A 77 -6.05 0.90 -9.07
C PHE A 77 -4.77 1.57 -9.62
N GLN A 78 -4.74 2.90 -9.62
CA GLN A 78 -3.70 3.71 -10.27
C GLN A 78 -2.44 3.88 -9.42
N TRP A 79 -2.57 3.83 -8.09
CA TRP A 79 -1.48 4.01 -7.14
C TRP A 79 -1.46 2.85 -6.16
N ALA A 80 -0.38 2.06 -6.15
CA ALA A 80 -0.28 0.83 -5.38
C ALA A 80 1.01 0.79 -4.58
N GLY A 81 0.98 0.16 -3.41
CA GLY A 81 2.17 -0.25 -2.68
C GLY A 81 2.16 -1.75 -2.42
N ALA A 82 3.28 -2.40 -2.69
CA ALA A 82 3.48 -3.82 -2.43
C ALA A 82 4.51 -4.00 -1.30
N ASP A 83 4.19 -4.88 -0.35
CA ASP A 83 5.14 -5.32 0.68
C ASP A 83 5.83 -6.58 0.17
N LEU A 84 7.15 -6.52 0.11
CA LEU A 84 8.01 -7.50 -0.51
C LEU A 84 9.00 -8.04 0.53
N ILE A 85 9.23 -9.34 0.50
CA ILE A 85 10.30 -9.98 1.28
C ILE A 85 11.27 -10.66 0.31
N ASN A 86 12.56 -10.52 0.58
CA ASN A 86 13.59 -11.29 -0.09
C ASN A 86 13.77 -12.63 0.63
N VAL A 87 13.51 -13.72 -0.08
CA VAL A 87 13.48 -15.07 0.47
C VAL A 87 14.44 -15.99 -0.25
N THR A 88 14.80 -17.10 0.40
CA THR A 88 15.47 -18.23 -0.22
C THR A 88 14.65 -19.50 -0.05
N SER A 89 14.59 -20.35 -1.08
CA SER A 89 14.06 -21.70 -0.95
C SER A 89 15.04 -22.61 -0.20
N ALA A 90 14.58 -23.81 0.17
CA ALA A 90 15.43 -24.89 0.68
C ALA A 90 16.55 -25.31 -0.29
N THR A 91 16.39 -25.07 -1.59
CA THR A 91 17.42 -25.32 -2.62
C THR A 91 18.35 -24.12 -2.84
N GLY A 92 18.23 -23.05 -2.06
CA GLY A 92 19.09 -21.86 -2.17
C GLY A 92 18.66 -20.83 -3.23
N ARG A 93 17.47 -20.98 -3.83
CA ARG A 93 16.98 -20.03 -4.84
C ARG A 93 16.47 -18.76 -4.18
N ARG A 94 17.17 -17.64 -4.41
CA ARG A 94 16.76 -16.31 -3.95
C ARG A 94 15.69 -15.71 -4.85
N GLN A 95 14.67 -15.10 -4.25
CA GLN A 95 13.56 -14.47 -4.97
C GLN A 95 12.84 -13.44 -4.11
N MET A 96 12.16 -12.50 -4.75
CA MET A 96 11.26 -11.57 -4.07
C MET A 96 9.84 -12.16 -4.07
N VAL A 97 9.17 -12.12 -2.93
CA VAL A 97 7.76 -12.54 -2.81
C VAL A 97 6.89 -11.36 -2.37
N VAL A 98 5.68 -11.30 -2.90
CA VAL A 98 4.65 -10.33 -2.52
C VAL A 98 3.88 -10.85 -1.30
N ILE A 99 3.89 -10.08 -0.22
CA ILE A 99 3.19 -10.42 1.02
C ILE A 99 1.80 -9.80 1.08
N GLU A 100 1.70 -8.54 0.68
CA GLU A 100 0.44 -7.81 0.59
C GLU A 100 0.53 -6.63 -0.39
N ASN A 101 -0.64 -6.18 -0.87
CA ASN A 101 -0.79 -4.98 -1.68
C ASN A 101 -1.71 -3.97 -0.98
N ASN A 102 -1.48 -2.68 -1.23
CA ASN A 102 -2.09 -1.57 -0.53
C ASN A 102 -2.57 -0.48 -1.52
N SER A 103 -3.86 -0.11 -1.44
CA SER A 103 -4.49 0.88 -2.33
C SER A 103 -4.48 2.33 -1.85
N CYS A 104 -3.93 2.59 -0.66
CA CYS A 104 -3.50 3.91 -0.20
C CYS A 104 -2.21 3.68 0.61
N PRO A 105 -1.09 3.36 -0.07
CA PRO A 105 0.15 3.03 0.61
C PRO A 105 0.73 4.28 1.31
N SER A 106 1.44 4.04 2.40
CA SER A 106 2.18 5.05 3.15
C SER A 106 3.66 4.84 3.00
N GLY A 107 4.43 5.92 3.02
CA GLY A 107 5.88 5.88 3.23
C GLY A 107 6.70 6.76 2.30
N GLN A 108 6.06 7.61 1.48
CA GLN A 108 6.80 8.61 0.71
C GLN A 108 7.59 9.51 1.65
N LYS A 109 6.98 10.02 2.73
CA LYS A 109 7.67 10.76 3.83
C LYS A 109 8.92 10.09 4.42
N SER A 110 9.12 8.79 4.20
CA SER A 110 10.22 7.99 4.74
C SER A 110 11.37 7.78 3.77
N MET A 111 11.19 8.12 2.49
CA MET A 111 12.24 8.02 1.48
C MET A 111 12.96 9.37 1.35
N PRO A 112 14.30 9.40 1.34
CA PRO A 112 15.04 10.61 1.03
C PRO A 112 14.64 11.24 -0.30
N LEU A 113 14.84 12.55 -0.44
CA LEU A 113 14.61 13.24 -1.70
C LEU A 113 15.54 12.69 -2.78
N THR A 114 15.03 12.64 -4.02
CA THR A 114 15.82 12.27 -5.20
C THR A 114 16.64 13.45 -5.73
N ASP A 115 16.20 14.66 -5.39
CA ASP A 115 16.80 15.95 -5.73
C ASP A 115 16.42 16.94 -4.61
N ASP A 116 17.43 17.48 -3.92
CA ASP A 116 17.23 18.37 -2.77
C ASP A 116 16.67 19.74 -3.16
N HIS A 117 16.77 20.13 -4.44
CA HIS A 117 16.13 21.34 -4.96
C HIS A 117 14.62 21.17 -5.20
N GLN A 118 14.11 19.93 -5.13
CA GLN A 118 12.71 19.59 -5.35
C GLN A 118 12.07 19.12 -4.05
N GLU A 119 11.78 20.06 -3.15
CA GLU A 119 11.29 19.78 -1.78
C GLU A 119 9.98 18.97 -1.72
N GLN A 120 9.14 19.06 -2.75
CA GLN A 120 7.90 18.28 -2.86
C GLN A 120 8.15 16.82 -3.25
N GLY A 121 9.35 16.52 -3.77
CA GLY A 121 9.85 15.20 -4.09
C GLY A 121 8.83 14.32 -4.81
N THR A 122 8.70 13.08 -4.31
CA THR A 122 7.83 12.08 -4.93
C THR A 122 6.34 12.35 -4.73
N TYR A 123 5.94 13.23 -3.82
CA TYR A 123 4.53 13.65 -3.73
C TYR A 123 4.12 14.32 -5.04
N ARG A 124 4.93 15.25 -5.53
CA ARG A 124 4.69 15.95 -6.80
C ARG A 124 4.66 14.98 -7.97
N TRP A 125 5.52 13.97 -7.99
CA TRP A 125 5.49 12.93 -9.03
C TRP A 125 4.17 12.18 -9.08
N LEU A 126 3.62 11.76 -7.93
CA LEU A 126 2.33 11.07 -7.90
C LEU A 126 1.20 11.98 -8.42
N ILE A 127 1.21 13.25 -8.00
CA ILE A 127 0.16 14.19 -8.38
C ILE A 127 0.23 14.52 -9.88
N GLU A 128 1.40 14.90 -10.38
CA GLU A 128 1.60 15.30 -11.78
C GLU A 128 1.48 14.13 -12.75
N LYS A 129 2.05 12.96 -12.42
CA LYS A 129 2.12 11.84 -13.36
C LYS A 129 0.91 10.91 -13.28
N THR A 130 0.13 10.97 -12.20
CA THR A 130 -1.00 10.05 -11.96
C THR A 130 -2.30 10.79 -11.65
N PHE A 131 -2.37 11.60 -10.60
CA PHE A 131 -3.65 12.20 -10.16
C PHE A 131 -4.20 13.21 -11.17
N LYS A 132 -3.36 14.13 -11.66
CA LYS A 132 -3.75 15.13 -12.67
C LYS A 132 -4.18 14.49 -14.00
N PRO A 133 -3.38 13.60 -14.63
CA PRO A 133 -3.81 12.87 -15.82
C PRO A 133 -5.04 12.00 -15.58
N PHE A 134 -5.18 11.41 -14.38
CA PHE A 134 -6.41 10.74 -14.01
C PHE A 134 -7.58 11.71 -14.19
N LEU A 135 -7.58 12.88 -13.56
CA LEU A 135 -8.66 13.87 -13.64
C LEU A 135 -8.93 14.41 -15.06
N GLU A 136 -7.93 14.55 -15.90
CA GLU A 136 -8.06 15.10 -17.26
C GLU A 136 -8.57 14.07 -18.29
N LYS A 137 -8.31 12.77 -18.10
CA LYS A 137 -8.71 11.69 -19.03
C LYS A 137 -10.22 11.54 -19.28
N LYS A 138 -11.09 12.17 -18.49
CA LYS A 138 -12.55 12.11 -18.66
C LYS A 138 -13.16 13.48 -18.44
N ARG A 139 -14.14 13.84 -19.27
CA ARG A 139 -15.00 15.01 -19.03
C ARG A 139 -15.63 14.87 -17.64
N ASN A 140 -15.25 15.74 -16.72
CA ASN A 140 -15.86 15.84 -15.41
C ASN A 140 -16.93 16.92 -15.48
N ASN A 141 -18.20 16.53 -15.51
CA ASN A 141 -19.31 17.46 -15.60
C ASN A 141 -19.64 18.11 -14.24
N ILE A 142 -18.94 17.72 -13.17
CA ILE A 142 -19.14 18.27 -11.83
C ILE A 142 -18.25 19.50 -11.68
N LYS A 143 -18.88 20.65 -11.49
CA LYS A 143 -18.21 21.84 -10.97
C LYS A 143 -18.05 21.68 -9.45
N GLY A 144 -16.87 21.97 -8.92
CA GLY A 144 -16.58 21.80 -7.49
C GLY A 144 -15.08 21.86 -7.19
N GLY A 145 -14.71 21.90 -5.91
CA GLY A 145 -13.31 21.93 -5.48
C GLY A 145 -12.59 20.59 -5.58
N ILE A 146 -11.28 20.58 -5.30
CA ILE A 146 -10.51 19.37 -5.04
C ILE A 146 -10.39 19.15 -3.54
N ALA A 147 -10.40 17.89 -3.12
CA ALA A 147 -10.23 17.53 -1.72
C ALA A 147 -9.13 16.49 -1.48
N VAL A 148 -8.55 16.53 -0.29
CA VAL A 148 -7.84 15.42 0.32
C VAL A 148 -8.60 14.99 1.57
N ILE A 149 -9.10 13.75 1.57
CA ILE A 149 -9.80 13.16 2.71
C ILE A 149 -8.93 12.10 3.38
N TYR A 150 -8.90 12.08 4.71
CA TYR A 150 -8.01 11.19 5.45
C TYR A 150 -8.62 10.67 6.75
N ASP A 151 -8.10 9.56 7.26
CA ASP A 151 -8.45 9.03 8.58
C ASP A 151 -7.25 8.71 9.47
N LYS A 152 -6.04 8.97 8.97
CA LYS A 152 -4.77 8.86 9.70
C LYS A 152 -3.65 9.53 8.90
N ASN A 153 -2.45 9.52 9.47
CA ASN A 153 -1.20 9.83 8.80
C ASN A 153 -1.10 11.28 8.28
N LEU A 154 -1.42 12.22 9.19
CA LEU A 154 -1.51 13.66 8.94
C LEU A 154 -0.34 14.24 8.14
N MET A 155 0.89 13.83 8.44
CA MET A 155 2.11 14.32 7.78
C MET A 155 2.10 14.08 6.26
N GLU A 156 1.71 12.87 5.83
CA GLU A 156 1.70 12.51 4.42
C GLU A 156 0.47 13.11 3.72
N THR A 157 -0.67 13.14 4.41
CA THR A 157 -1.93 13.62 3.85
C THR A 157 -1.98 15.13 3.71
N SER A 158 -1.37 15.89 4.63
CA SER A 158 -1.20 17.33 4.47
C SER A 158 -0.21 17.65 3.36
N GLY A 159 0.84 16.83 3.19
CA GLY A 159 1.80 16.95 2.08
C GLY A 159 1.12 16.78 0.73
N TYR A 160 0.26 15.76 0.57
CA TYR A 160 -0.54 15.63 -0.65
C TYR A 160 -1.47 16.83 -0.87
N ALA A 161 -2.11 17.36 0.17
CA ALA A 161 -3.01 18.50 0.02
C ALA A 161 -2.28 19.76 -0.48
N ALA A 162 -1.11 20.07 0.09
CA ALA A 162 -0.30 21.21 -0.33
C ALA A 162 0.23 21.02 -1.76
N VAL A 163 0.76 19.84 -2.11
CA VAL A 163 1.26 19.57 -3.46
C VAL A 163 0.13 19.59 -4.50
N ILE A 164 -1.07 19.10 -4.17
CA ILE A 164 -2.22 19.20 -5.07
C ILE A 164 -2.58 20.67 -5.28
N ALA A 165 -2.59 21.50 -4.23
CA ALA A 165 -2.86 22.93 -4.38
C ALA A 165 -1.85 23.60 -5.33
N ASP A 166 -0.56 23.26 -5.21
CA ASP A 166 0.50 23.80 -6.07
C ASP A 166 0.42 23.32 -7.52
N VAL A 167 0.09 22.04 -7.75
CA VAL A 167 0.06 21.44 -9.10
C VAL A 167 -1.18 21.89 -9.91
N PHE A 168 -2.29 22.13 -9.22
CA PHE A 168 -3.54 22.61 -9.83
C PHE A 168 -3.71 24.12 -9.77
N ASP A 169 -2.85 24.82 -9.04
CA ASP A 169 -2.92 26.26 -8.80
C ASP A 169 -4.31 26.71 -8.33
N GLU A 170 -4.87 25.97 -7.36
CA GLU A 170 -6.18 26.26 -6.78
C GLU A 170 -6.26 25.80 -5.31
N PRO A 171 -7.18 26.34 -4.51
CA PRO A 171 -7.40 25.88 -3.14
C PRO A 171 -7.89 24.43 -3.05
N VAL A 172 -7.38 23.68 -2.06
CA VAL A 172 -7.74 22.28 -1.80
C VAL A 172 -8.36 22.14 -0.42
N TYR A 173 -9.50 21.44 -0.33
CA TYR A 173 -10.13 21.10 0.94
C TYR A 173 -9.41 19.92 1.60
N TYR A 174 -8.90 20.12 2.82
CA TYR A 174 -8.26 19.08 3.62
C TYR A 174 -9.16 18.70 4.79
N ALA A 175 -9.72 17.50 4.75
CA ALA A 175 -10.82 17.11 5.64
C ALA A 175 -10.59 15.74 6.31
N PRO A 176 -10.72 15.63 7.64
CA PRO A 176 -10.79 14.34 8.29
C PRO A 176 -12.11 13.65 7.92
N PHE A 177 -12.06 12.33 7.78
CA PHE A 177 -13.23 11.50 7.58
C PHE A 177 -13.05 10.19 8.33
N TYR A 178 -13.36 10.18 9.63
CA TYR A 178 -13.13 9.02 10.50
C TYR A 178 -14.29 8.02 10.44
N ASN A 179 -14.05 6.78 10.88
CA ASN A 179 -15.11 5.77 10.99
C ASN A 179 -16.03 6.10 12.16
N GLN A 180 -17.35 5.93 12.00
CA GLN A 180 -18.37 6.18 13.03
C GLN A 180 -18.39 7.61 13.61
N GLU A 181 -17.84 8.57 12.86
CA GLU A 181 -17.93 9.97 13.21
C GLU A 181 -19.39 10.46 13.12
N LYS A 182 -19.92 11.03 14.21
CA LYS A 182 -21.34 11.44 14.27
C LYS A 182 -21.66 12.61 13.33
N ASN A 183 -20.73 13.58 13.24
CA ASN A 183 -20.89 14.81 12.45
C ASN A 183 -19.68 15.00 11.54
N PRO A 184 -19.50 14.14 10.51
CA PRO A 184 -18.33 14.21 9.65
C PRO A 184 -18.35 15.49 8.79
N SER A 185 -17.16 16.01 8.50
CA SER A 185 -16.98 17.14 7.57
C SER A 185 -17.16 16.75 6.09
N VAL A 186 -17.45 15.47 5.82
CA VAL A 186 -17.61 14.89 4.48
C VAL A 186 -18.95 14.16 4.41
N ARG A 187 -19.71 14.40 3.34
CA ARG A 187 -20.94 13.65 3.02
C ARG A 187 -21.04 13.38 1.53
N PHE A 188 -22.00 12.55 1.14
CA PHE A 188 -22.34 12.29 -0.26
C PHE A 188 -23.82 12.58 -0.50
N GLU A 189 -24.11 13.41 -1.49
CA GLU A 189 -25.48 13.68 -1.97
C GLU A 189 -25.52 13.36 -3.48
N ASP A 190 -26.44 12.49 -3.90
CA ASP A 190 -26.61 12.04 -5.29
C ASP A 190 -25.30 11.57 -5.97
N GLY A 191 -24.41 10.94 -5.20
CA GLY A 191 -23.11 10.44 -5.64
C GLY A 191 -22.02 11.51 -5.75
N VAL A 192 -22.30 12.78 -5.42
CA VAL A 192 -21.31 13.87 -5.34
C VAL A 192 -20.85 14.01 -3.89
N MET A 193 -19.53 13.94 -3.67
CA MET A 193 -18.93 14.26 -2.39
C MET A 193 -19.09 15.76 -2.12
N GLN A 194 -19.49 16.10 -0.90
CA GLN A 194 -19.51 17.46 -0.40
C GLN A 194 -18.67 17.57 0.86
N ILE A 195 -18.00 18.72 1.02
CA ILE A 195 -17.19 19.02 2.19
C ILE A 195 -17.74 20.24 2.91
N LYS A 196 -17.81 20.17 4.24
CA LYS A 196 -18.18 21.28 5.10
C LYS A 196 -16.97 22.17 5.34
N ASP A 197 -17.02 23.40 4.83
CA ASP A 197 -15.98 24.40 5.04
C ASP A 197 -16.01 25.00 6.46
N GLU A 198 -15.07 25.89 6.76
CA GLU A 198 -14.95 26.56 8.07
C GLU A 198 -16.16 27.44 8.40
N MET A 199 -16.89 27.93 7.40
CA MET A 199 -18.13 28.69 7.57
C MET A 199 -19.37 27.78 7.74
N GLY A 200 -19.17 26.46 7.72
CA GLY A 200 -20.22 25.47 7.87
C GLY A 200 -21.02 25.19 6.60
N LYS A 201 -20.61 25.73 5.44
CA LYS A 201 -21.27 25.55 4.16
C LYS A 201 -20.74 24.30 3.46
N TRP A 202 -21.65 23.57 2.81
CA TRP A 202 -21.31 22.38 2.03
C TRP A 202 -20.88 22.74 0.62
N GLN A 203 -19.68 22.33 0.24
CA GLN A 203 -19.03 22.63 -1.03
C GLN A 203 -18.96 21.36 -1.87
N PRO A 204 -19.40 21.37 -3.14
CA PRO A 204 -19.30 20.20 -4.00
C PRO A 204 -17.85 19.92 -4.37
N ILE A 205 -17.49 18.63 -4.43
CA ILE A 205 -16.13 18.18 -4.75
C ILE A 205 -16.14 17.45 -6.09
N ARG A 206 -15.37 17.97 -7.06
CA ARG A 206 -15.23 17.34 -8.39
C ARG A 206 -14.26 16.17 -8.37
N ALA A 207 -13.26 16.25 -7.49
CA ALA A 207 -12.20 15.26 -7.36
C ALA A 207 -11.67 15.17 -5.93
N ALA A 208 -11.35 13.96 -5.48
CA ALA A 208 -10.77 13.72 -4.16
C ALA A 208 -9.57 12.78 -4.24
N PHE A 209 -8.47 13.17 -3.60
CA PHE A 209 -7.38 12.28 -3.24
C PHE A 209 -7.75 11.60 -1.92
N ARG A 210 -7.92 10.27 -1.95
CA ARG A 210 -8.41 9.53 -0.80
C ARG A 210 -7.28 8.84 -0.05
N TYR A 211 -7.11 9.26 1.20
CA TYR A 211 -6.29 8.60 2.21
C TYR A 211 -7.12 8.09 3.39
N VAL A 212 -8.29 7.53 3.07
CA VAL A 212 -9.21 6.92 4.02
C VAL A 212 -9.00 5.41 3.99
N THR A 213 -8.52 4.87 5.09
CA THR A 213 -7.86 3.56 5.13
C THR A 213 -8.63 2.51 5.93
N GLN A 214 -9.30 2.92 7.00
CA GLN A 214 -9.99 2.05 7.96
C GLN A 214 -11.44 1.86 7.54
N LYS A 215 -11.75 0.69 6.96
CA LYS A 215 -13.07 0.29 6.43
C LYS A 215 -13.73 1.42 5.61
N PRO A 216 -13.08 1.98 4.58
CA PRO A 216 -13.59 3.15 3.85
C PRO A 216 -14.96 2.91 3.19
N TRP A 217 -15.30 1.66 2.88
CA TRP A 217 -16.60 1.26 2.34
C TRP A 217 -17.78 1.49 3.29
N ASN A 218 -17.54 1.71 4.58
CA ASN A 218 -18.59 2.10 5.52
C ASN A 218 -19.09 3.52 5.30
N ARG A 219 -18.34 4.36 4.56
CA ARG A 219 -18.63 5.80 4.45
C ARG A 219 -18.39 6.41 3.06
N ILE A 220 -17.66 5.74 2.18
CA ILE A 220 -17.44 6.16 0.79
C ILE A 220 -18.16 5.17 -0.13
N PRO A 221 -19.19 5.60 -0.87
CA PRO A 221 -19.88 4.76 -1.85
C PRO A 221 -18.91 4.12 -2.85
N VAL A 222 -19.23 2.90 -3.30
CA VAL A 222 -18.43 2.19 -4.32
C VAL A 222 -18.45 2.92 -5.66
N HIS A 223 -19.58 3.53 -5.98
CA HIS A 223 -19.80 4.34 -7.17
C HIS A 223 -20.08 5.78 -6.77
N THR A 224 -19.29 6.70 -7.30
CA THR A 224 -19.40 8.14 -7.05
C THR A 224 -19.34 8.87 -8.38
N LYS A 225 -20.06 9.99 -8.48
CA LYS A 225 -19.88 10.98 -9.54
C LYS A 225 -18.56 11.72 -9.32
N THR A 226 -18.25 12.10 -8.07
CA THR A 226 -16.92 12.65 -7.70
C THR A 226 -15.82 11.66 -8.06
N ARG A 227 -14.73 12.15 -8.66
CA ARG A 227 -13.60 11.31 -9.04
C ARG A 227 -12.68 11.06 -7.85
N ILE A 228 -12.51 9.80 -7.45
CA ILE A 228 -11.72 9.46 -6.26
C ILE A 228 -10.50 8.62 -6.63
N LEU A 229 -9.31 9.03 -6.17
CA LEU A 229 -8.04 8.30 -6.35
C LEU A 229 -7.57 7.67 -5.04
N ASN A 230 -7.33 6.36 -4.96
CA ASN A 230 -8.06 5.31 -5.68
C ASN A 230 -9.51 5.22 -5.15
N PRO A 231 -10.49 4.72 -5.92
CA PRO A 231 -11.85 4.54 -5.42
C PRO A 231 -11.94 3.37 -4.42
N THR A 232 -13.03 3.31 -3.65
CA THR A 232 -13.31 2.21 -2.71
C THR A 232 -13.34 0.84 -3.38
N LEU A 233 -13.76 0.77 -4.64
CA LEU A 233 -13.71 -0.46 -5.44
C LEU A 233 -12.30 -1.08 -5.47
N ALA A 234 -11.23 -0.28 -5.55
CA ALA A 234 -9.86 -0.81 -5.55
C ALA A 234 -9.50 -1.48 -4.21
N CYS A 235 -10.02 -1.00 -3.08
CA CYS A 235 -9.83 -1.66 -1.78
C CYS A 235 -10.50 -3.03 -1.76
N LEU A 236 -11.75 -3.08 -2.22
CA LEU A 236 -12.57 -4.29 -2.22
C LEU A 236 -11.99 -5.32 -3.17
N ALA A 237 -11.53 -4.92 -4.35
CA ALA A 237 -10.97 -5.79 -5.39
C ALA A 237 -9.50 -6.22 -5.16
N GLY A 238 -9.09 -6.40 -3.90
CA GLY A 238 -7.76 -6.93 -3.56
C GLY A 238 -6.68 -5.89 -3.24
N GLY A 239 -6.93 -4.60 -3.42
CA GLY A 239 -6.01 -3.55 -2.97
C GLY A 239 -5.97 -3.36 -1.44
N ARG A 240 -6.89 -4.01 -0.72
CA ARG A 240 -6.89 -4.15 0.76
C ARG A 240 -7.45 -5.48 1.23
N ASN A 241 -8.43 -6.04 0.52
CA ASN A 241 -8.99 -7.34 0.85
C ASN A 241 -7.98 -8.45 0.52
N LYS A 242 -7.35 -9.03 1.55
CA LYS A 242 -6.28 -10.02 1.37
C LYS A 242 -6.76 -11.31 0.70
N MET A 243 -8.02 -11.71 0.94
CA MET A 243 -8.60 -12.90 0.33
C MET A 243 -8.81 -12.70 -1.18
N LEU A 244 -9.36 -11.56 -1.59
CA LEU A 244 -9.52 -11.23 -3.01
C LEU A 244 -8.19 -10.97 -3.70
N ALA A 245 -7.20 -10.43 -2.99
CA ALA A 245 -5.84 -10.29 -3.51
C ALA A 245 -5.24 -11.65 -3.88
N ALA A 246 -5.28 -12.62 -2.95
CA ALA A 246 -4.80 -13.97 -3.19
C ALA A 246 -5.49 -14.63 -4.41
N LYS A 247 -6.82 -14.47 -4.52
CA LYS A 247 -7.56 -14.94 -5.70
C LYS A 247 -7.16 -14.24 -6.99
N ALA A 248 -6.92 -12.94 -6.97
CA ALA A 248 -6.46 -12.20 -8.13
C ALA A 248 -5.08 -12.68 -8.60
N TYR A 249 -4.17 -12.98 -7.66
CA TYR A 249 -2.84 -13.51 -7.99
C TYR A 249 -2.92 -14.88 -8.68
N ASP A 250 -3.71 -15.82 -8.15
CA ASP A 250 -3.86 -17.16 -8.75
C ASP A 250 -4.42 -17.09 -10.19
N LEU A 251 -5.47 -16.29 -10.37
CA LEU A 251 -6.11 -16.11 -11.68
C LEU A 251 -5.15 -15.45 -12.67
N PHE A 252 -4.45 -14.41 -12.24
CA PHE A 252 -3.50 -13.70 -13.09
C PHE A 252 -2.28 -14.57 -13.43
N ASN A 253 -1.73 -15.30 -12.47
CA ASN A 253 -0.64 -16.26 -12.70
C ASN A 253 -1.05 -17.33 -13.72
N SER A 254 -2.30 -17.82 -13.63
CA SER A 254 -2.83 -18.77 -14.60
C SER A 254 -2.91 -18.17 -16.02
N GLU A 255 -3.34 -16.91 -16.14
CA GLU A 255 -3.39 -16.18 -17.42
C GLU A 255 -1.99 -15.97 -18.02
N ILE A 256 -1.02 -15.55 -17.21
CA ILE A 256 0.31 -15.17 -17.69
C ILE A 256 1.31 -16.33 -17.75
N LYS A 257 0.96 -17.53 -17.27
CA LYS A 257 1.85 -18.71 -17.24
C LYS A 257 2.61 -18.96 -18.55
N PRO A 258 2.00 -18.87 -19.75
CA PRO A 258 2.71 -19.09 -21.03
C PRO A 258 3.79 -18.04 -21.35
N SER A 259 3.87 -16.94 -20.59
CA SER A 259 4.85 -15.88 -20.75
C SER A 259 6.13 -16.08 -19.94
N GLY A 260 6.16 -17.05 -19.03
CA GLY A 260 7.24 -17.26 -18.06
C GLY A 260 7.26 -16.25 -16.90
N LEU A 261 6.30 -15.30 -16.86
CA LEU A 261 6.09 -14.39 -15.73
C LEU A 261 5.28 -15.07 -14.62
N GLU A 262 5.53 -14.65 -13.39
CA GLU A 262 4.82 -15.16 -12.22
C GLU A 262 4.84 -14.10 -11.10
N ILE A 263 3.70 -13.91 -10.45
CA ILE A 263 3.60 -13.25 -9.16
C ILE A 263 3.92 -14.29 -8.08
N LEU A 264 5.07 -14.15 -7.45
CA LEU A 264 5.49 -15.05 -6.38
C LEU A 264 4.87 -14.58 -5.06
N THR A 265 4.08 -15.45 -4.45
CA THR A 265 3.46 -15.23 -3.12
C THR A 265 3.68 -16.45 -2.24
N PRO A 266 3.73 -16.30 -0.91
CA PRO A 266 3.70 -17.45 -0.02
C PRO A 266 2.36 -18.21 -0.18
N GLU A 267 2.38 -19.53 0.04
CA GLU A 267 1.18 -20.35 -0.04
C GLU A 267 0.08 -19.78 0.87
N THR A 268 -1.11 -19.57 0.33
CA THR A 268 -2.19 -18.89 1.04
C THR A 268 -3.49 -19.68 0.89
N ILE A 269 -3.97 -20.22 2.00
CA ILE A 269 -5.28 -20.86 2.10
C ILE A 269 -6.32 -19.78 2.39
N ARG A 270 -7.38 -19.77 1.59
CA ARG A 270 -8.45 -18.77 1.62
C ARG A 270 -9.70 -19.33 2.28
N ASP A 271 -10.57 -18.44 2.72
CA ASP A 271 -11.91 -18.76 3.22
C ASP A 271 -11.92 -19.72 4.42
N VAL A 272 -10.90 -19.63 5.27
CA VAL A 272 -10.71 -20.51 6.43
C VAL A 272 -11.59 -20.01 7.58
N ARG A 273 -12.46 -20.87 8.12
CA ARG A 273 -13.21 -20.57 9.34
C ARG A 273 -12.31 -20.64 10.56
N LYS A 274 -12.66 -19.91 11.63
CA LYS A 274 -11.84 -19.88 12.86
C LYS A 274 -11.57 -21.28 13.42
N ASP A 275 -12.58 -22.15 13.44
CA ASP A 275 -12.50 -23.53 13.93
C ASP A 275 -11.61 -24.45 13.08
N GLU A 276 -11.36 -24.11 11.82
CA GLU A 276 -10.49 -24.87 10.90
C GLU A 276 -9.01 -24.47 11.01
N ILE A 277 -8.69 -23.34 11.64
CA ILE A 277 -7.32 -22.79 11.70
C ILE A 277 -6.31 -23.78 12.31
N PRO A 278 -6.60 -24.48 13.42
CA PRO A 278 -5.64 -25.43 14.01
C PRO A 278 -5.22 -26.54 13.04
N GLU A 279 -6.15 -27.03 12.21
CA GLU A 279 -5.86 -28.07 11.21
C GLU A 279 -4.92 -27.55 10.12
N TRP A 280 -5.15 -26.33 9.63
CA TRP A 280 -4.27 -25.72 8.63
C TRP A 280 -2.88 -25.41 9.18
N VAL A 281 -2.78 -24.94 10.43
CA VAL A 281 -1.50 -24.73 11.10
C VAL A 281 -0.73 -26.05 11.21
N ALA A 282 -1.40 -27.15 11.58
CA ALA A 282 -0.79 -28.47 11.63
C ALA A 282 -0.30 -28.93 10.25
N LYS A 283 -1.12 -28.77 9.19
CA LYS A 283 -0.75 -29.08 7.80
C LYS A 283 0.47 -28.29 7.32
N MET A 284 0.64 -27.05 7.78
CA MET A 284 1.80 -26.20 7.50
C MET A 284 3.03 -26.51 8.37
N GLY A 285 3.01 -27.59 9.15
CA GLY A 285 4.14 -27.98 10.01
C GLY A 285 4.20 -27.21 11.33
N GLY A 286 3.06 -26.77 11.84
CA GLY A 286 2.92 -26.12 13.16
C GLY A 286 3.13 -24.61 13.16
N HIS A 287 3.49 -24.02 12.01
CA HIS A 287 3.80 -22.61 11.89
C HIS A 287 2.96 -21.99 10.78
N ALA A 288 2.37 -20.81 11.00
CA ALA A 288 1.62 -20.09 9.98
C ALA A 288 1.43 -18.62 10.33
N VAL A 289 0.96 -17.85 9.35
CA VAL A 289 0.44 -16.49 9.57
C VAL A 289 -1.06 -16.48 9.31
N VAL A 290 -1.84 -16.21 10.34
CA VAL A 290 -3.29 -16.02 10.23
C VAL A 290 -3.58 -14.54 10.02
N LYS A 291 -4.37 -14.20 8.99
CA LYS A 291 -4.72 -12.79 8.69
C LYS A 291 -6.22 -12.60 8.55
N VAL A 292 -6.72 -11.53 9.17
CA VAL A 292 -8.07 -11.02 8.97
C VAL A 292 -8.13 -10.32 7.61
N PRO A 293 -9.00 -10.74 6.66
CA PRO A 293 -8.98 -10.27 5.27
C PRO A 293 -9.12 -8.76 5.10
N TYR A 294 -9.93 -8.12 5.95
CA TYR A 294 -10.28 -6.70 5.84
C TYR A 294 -9.50 -5.77 6.79
N SER A 295 -8.63 -6.33 7.64
CA SER A 295 -7.82 -5.54 8.56
C SER A 295 -6.62 -4.91 7.87
N ASN A 296 -6.02 -3.86 8.44
CA ASN A 296 -4.95 -3.09 7.81
C ASN A 296 -3.83 -2.64 8.77
N ALA A 297 -2.72 -2.17 8.19
CA ALA A 297 -1.59 -1.58 8.93
C ALA A 297 -1.01 -2.48 10.03
N GLY A 298 -0.85 -3.78 9.73
CA GLY A 298 -0.35 -4.77 10.67
C GLY A 298 -1.36 -5.22 11.72
N GLN A 299 -2.56 -4.62 11.79
CA GLN A 299 -3.63 -5.11 12.65
C GLN A 299 -4.24 -6.37 12.03
N GLY A 300 -4.68 -7.32 12.88
CA GLY A 300 -5.30 -8.56 12.44
C GLY A 300 -4.36 -9.46 11.63
N VAL A 301 -3.05 -9.44 11.95
CA VAL A 301 -2.04 -10.36 11.44
C VAL A 301 -1.43 -11.05 12.66
N PHE A 302 -1.54 -12.38 12.72
CA PHE A 302 -1.09 -13.19 13.85
C PHE A 302 -0.09 -14.21 13.34
N THR A 303 1.14 -14.13 13.84
CA THR A 303 2.18 -15.13 13.57
C THR A 303 2.05 -16.21 14.63
N ILE A 304 1.86 -17.45 14.19
CA ILE A 304 1.73 -18.62 15.05
C ILE A 304 3.00 -19.44 14.88
N VAL A 305 3.81 -19.54 15.93
CA VAL A 305 5.01 -20.39 15.99
C VAL A 305 5.01 -21.37 17.17
N THR A 306 4.06 -21.23 18.09
CA THR A 306 3.86 -22.14 19.23
C THR A 306 2.40 -22.53 19.40
N LYS A 307 2.16 -23.65 20.10
CA LYS A 307 0.80 -24.07 20.48
C LYS A 307 0.09 -23.03 21.34
N LYS A 308 0.81 -22.40 22.27
CA LYS A 308 0.26 -21.35 23.14
C LYS A 308 -0.26 -20.16 22.34
N GLU A 309 0.50 -19.67 21.36
CA GLU A 309 0.04 -18.56 20.50
C GLU A 309 -1.21 -18.94 19.69
N LEU A 310 -1.32 -20.20 19.26
CA LEU A 310 -2.52 -20.70 18.60
C LEU A 310 -3.71 -20.71 19.56
N GLU A 311 -3.54 -21.24 20.77
CA GLU A 311 -4.57 -21.25 21.82
C GLU A 311 -5.01 -19.82 22.17
N ASP A 312 -4.06 -18.91 22.40
CA ASP A 312 -4.31 -17.49 22.68
C ASP A 312 -5.08 -16.82 21.52
N PHE A 313 -4.72 -17.11 20.27
CA PHE A 313 -5.45 -16.61 19.10
C PHE A 313 -6.90 -17.15 19.06
N MET A 314 -7.10 -18.43 19.40
CA MET A 314 -8.42 -19.05 19.38
C MET A 314 -9.37 -18.47 20.44
N LEU A 315 -8.85 -17.83 21.49
CA LEU A 315 -9.64 -17.13 22.50
C LEU A 315 -10.07 -15.71 22.08
N LEU A 316 -9.52 -15.15 21.01
CA LEU A 316 -9.83 -13.79 20.56
C LEU A 316 -11.17 -13.71 19.82
N ASP A 317 -11.94 -12.64 20.06
CA ASP A 317 -13.15 -12.34 19.29
C ASP A 317 -12.85 -11.47 18.07
N PHE A 318 -13.58 -11.72 16.98
CA PHE A 318 -13.39 -11.02 15.70
C PHE A 318 -14.72 -10.62 15.08
N ASP A 319 -14.75 -9.45 14.43
CA ASP A 319 -15.89 -8.99 13.64
C ASP A 319 -16.19 -9.90 12.42
N TYR A 320 -15.19 -10.66 11.97
CA TYR A 320 -15.25 -11.51 10.78
C TYR A 320 -14.94 -12.95 11.16
N ASP A 321 -15.67 -13.88 10.55
CA ASP A 321 -15.59 -15.34 10.77
C ASP A 321 -14.64 -16.05 9.78
N ARG A 322 -14.24 -15.37 8.70
CA ARG A 322 -13.34 -15.89 7.66
C ARG A 322 -11.96 -15.25 7.72
N PHE A 323 -10.95 -16.11 7.60
CA PHE A 323 -9.53 -15.79 7.66
C PHE A 323 -8.81 -16.25 6.39
N ILE A 324 -7.59 -15.76 6.23
CA ILE A 324 -6.61 -16.44 5.38
C ILE A 324 -5.50 -17.00 6.26
N VAL A 325 -5.03 -18.19 5.91
CA VAL A 325 -3.87 -18.83 6.55
C VAL A 325 -2.76 -18.88 5.51
N GLN A 326 -1.67 -18.17 5.76
CA GLN A 326 -0.55 -18.04 4.84
C GLN A 326 0.69 -18.71 5.43
N SER A 327 1.49 -19.36 4.59
CA SER A 327 2.77 -19.92 4.99
C SER A 327 3.68 -18.85 5.59
N LEU A 328 4.17 -19.07 6.80
CA LEU A 328 5.12 -18.23 7.50
C LEU A 328 6.50 -18.35 6.86
N ILE A 329 7.05 -17.20 6.47
CA ILE A 329 8.42 -17.07 6.03
C ILE A 329 9.26 -16.65 7.22
N GLY A 330 10.15 -17.54 7.64
CA GLY A 330 10.94 -17.37 8.84
C GLY A 330 12.38 -17.79 8.68
N ASN A 331 12.98 -18.28 9.75
CA ASN A 331 14.25 -18.99 9.65
C ASN A 331 14.04 -20.50 9.53
N TYR A 332 15.12 -21.25 9.63
CA TYR A 332 15.09 -22.71 9.51
C TYR A 332 14.11 -23.40 10.49
N ASN A 333 14.01 -22.90 11.72
CA ASN A 333 13.30 -23.54 12.82
C ASN A 333 11.78 -23.36 12.76
N TRP A 334 11.31 -22.19 12.29
CA TRP A 334 9.90 -21.83 12.37
C TRP A 334 9.29 -21.37 11.04
N SER A 335 9.90 -21.73 9.91
CA SER A 335 9.24 -21.57 8.59
C SER A 335 8.23 -22.68 8.33
N SER A 336 7.08 -22.31 7.76
CA SER A 336 6.03 -23.25 7.35
C SER A 336 6.51 -24.20 6.26
N THR A 337 5.97 -25.41 6.29
CA THR A 337 6.02 -26.35 5.17
C THR A 337 4.85 -26.06 4.22
N SER A 338 5.13 -25.98 2.92
CA SER A 338 4.13 -25.77 1.86
C SER A 338 4.31 -26.80 0.75
N ALA A 339 3.36 -26.87 -0.19
CA ALA A 339 3.47 -27.75 -1.36
C ALA A 339 4.70 -27.45 -2.23
N SER A 340 5.19 -26.21 -2.24
CA SER A 340 6.39 -25.78 -2.98
C SER A 340 7.68 -25.81 -2.14
N GLY A 341 7.60 -26.32 -0.91
CA GLY A 341 8.70 -26.37 0.05
C GLY A 341 8.72 -25.18 1.01
N LYS A 342 9.80 -25.08 1.79
CA LYS A 342 9.98 -23.99 2.77
C LYS A 342 10.60 -22.76 2.12
N LEU A 343 10.16 -21.58 2.58
CA LEU A 343 10.75 -20.30 2.26
C LEU A 343 11.36 -19.69 3.52
N PHE A 344 12.61 -19.26 3.40
CA PHE A 344 13.36 -18.65 4.49
C PHE A 344 13.63 -17.18 4.20
N HIS A 345 13.49 -16.35 5.21
CA HIS A 345 13.86 -14.94 5.15
C HIS A 345 15.38 -14.81 4.98
N VAL A 346 15.85 -14.04 4.00
CA VAL A 346 17.31 -13.86 3.75
C VAL A 346 18.00 -13.13 4.92
N GLY A 347 17.27 -12.22 5.55
CA GLY A 347 17.75 -11.42 6.67
C GLY A 347 18.62 -10.25 6.22
N THR A 348 18.93 -9.34 7.14
CA THR A 348 19.95 -8.32 6.90
C THR A 348 21.34 -8.95 6.92
N ILE A 349 22.33 -8.21 6.41
CA ILE A 349 23.74 -8.53 6.67
C ILE A 349 23.93 -8.54 8.21
N PRO A 350 24.59 -9.58 8.77
CA PRO A 350 24.84 -9.66 10.20
C PRO A 350 25.59 -8.43 10.74
N ASN A 351 25.25 -7.99 11.94
CA ASN A 351 26.05 -6.99 12.65
C ASN A 351 27.29 -7.63 13.30
N ILE A 352 28.07 -6.83 14.05
CA ILE A 352 29.27 -7.31 14.75
C ILE A 352 28.95 -8.43 15.76
N ALA A 353 27.76 -8.42 16.35
CA ALA A 353 27.29 -9.47 17.26
C ALA A 353 26.77 -10.73 16.52
N GLY A 354 26.88 -10.78 15.18
CA GLY A 354 26.38 -11.89 14.36
C GLY A 354 24.87 -11.89 14.16
N GLU A 355 24.17 -10.87 14.64
CA GLU A 355 22.71 -10.80 14.57
C GLU A 355 22.24 -10.38 13.16
N THR A 356 21.33 -11.16 12.59
CA THR A 356 20.58 -10.80 11.39
C THR A 356 19.15 -10.41 11.76
N TYR A 357 18.50 -9.57 10.96
CA TYR A 357 17.17 -9.04 11.25
C TYR A 357 16.20 -9.34 10.11
N VAL A 358 14.93 -9.57 10.45
CA VAL A 358 13.84 -9.53 9.47
C VAL A 358 13.77 -8.12 8.86
N ALA A 359 13.64 -8.06 7.55
CA ALA A 359 13.53 -6.81 6.82
C ALA A 359 12.64 -7.00 5.59
N ASP A 360 11.72 -6.06 5.40
CA ASP A 360 10.88 -6.01 4.21
C ASP A 360 11.14 -4.74 3.41
N LEU A 361 10.68 -4.76 2.16
CA LEU A 361 10.67 -3.60 1.28
C LEU A 361 9.24 -3.25 0.93
N ARG A 362 8.87 -1.99 1.11
CA ARG A 362 7.66 -1.45 0.48
C ARG A 362 8.04 -0.75 -0.81
N MET A 363 7.56 -1.27 -1.93
CA MET A 363 7.67 -0.62 -3.23
C MET A 363 6.33 0.00 -3.60
N MET A 364 6.31 1.29 -3.90
CA MET A 364 5.16 1.97 -4.47
C MET A 364 5.35 2.16 -5.96
N VAL A 365 4.27 1.91 -6.70
CA VAL A 365 4.18 2.15 -8.13
C VAL A 365 2.95 2.99 -8.43
N SER A 366 2.99 3.71 -9.53
CA SER A 366 1.84 4.44 -10.04
C SER A 366 1.75 4.33 -11.55
N ALA A 367 0.52 4.29 -12.06
CA ALA A 367 0.23 4.25 -13.49
C ALA A 367 0.29 5.65 -14.07
N THR A 368 1.17 5.85 -15.06
CA THR A 368 1.35 7.12 -15.75
C THR A 368 0.99 6.98 -17.24
N ASP A 369 1.11 8.08 -17.98
CA ASP A 369 1.10 8.12 -19.44
C ASP A 369 2.18 7.23 -20.10
N LYS A 370 3.31 7.01 -19.41
CA LYS A 370 4.46 6.20 -19.83
C LYS A 370 4.47 4.81 -19.17
N GLY A 371 3.30 4.27 -18.83
CA GLY A 371 3.13 2.98 -18.16
C GLY A 371 3.26 3.05 -16.63
N ILE A 372 3.37 1.89 -15.99
CA ILE A 372 3.56 1.73 -14.55
C ILE A 372 5.00 2.08 -14.19
N ARG A 373 5.19 3.04 -13.28
CA ARG A 373 6.50 3.52 -12.86
C ARG A 373 6.71 3.36 -11.35
N PRO A 374 7.94 3.03 -10.91
CA PRO A 374 8.32 3.15 -9.51
C PRO A 374 8.11 4.58 -9.01
N LEU A 375 7.63 4.72 -7.79
CA LEU A 375 7.33 6.00 -7.17
C LEU A 375 8.13 6.21 -5.89
N CYS A 376 8.21 5.18 -5.05
CA CYS A 376 8.87 5.25 -3.74
C CYS A 376 9.28 3.85 -3.33
N VAL A 377 10.44 3.73 -2.68
CA VAL A 377 10.85 2.49 -2.03
C VAL A 377 11.50 2.80 -0.68
N TYR A 378 11.12 2.04 0.34
CA TYR A 378 11.78 2.08 1.63
C TYR A 378 11.77 0.70 2.28
N ALA A 379 12.71 0.48 3.19
CA ALA A 379 12.81 -0.75 3.94
C ALA A 379 12.32 -0.55 5.37
N ARG A 380 11.77 -1.60 5.98
CA ARG A 380 11.59 -1.68 7.43
C ARG A 380 12.44 -2.82 7.96
N ARG A 381 12.95 -2.66 9.16
CA ARG A 381 13.70 -3.69 9.88
C ARG A 381 12.98 -3.98 11.20
N ALA A 382 12.88 -5.25 11.56
CA ALA A 382 12.40 -5.64 12.87
C ALA A 382 13.29 -5.05 13.98
N ALA A 383 12.71 -4.83 15.15
CA ALA A 383 13.43 -4.30 16.30
C ALA A 383 14.32 -5.35 16.99
N ARG A 384 13.99 -6.64 16.81
CA ARG A 384 14.73 -7.78 17.37
C ARG A 384 15.35 -8.62 16.24
N PRO A 385 16.45 -9.34 16.54
CA PRO A 385 17.06 -10.26 15.59
C PRO A 385 16.09 -11.36 15.12
N LEU A 386 16.40 -11.94 13.97
CA LEU A 386 15.78 -13.14 13.41
C LEU A 386 16.44 -14.35 14.09
N GLU A 387 15.83 -14.84 15.17
CA GLU A 387 16.32 -15.96 16.02
C GLU A 387 15.57 -17.26 15.79
#